data_AF-A0AAW6RDN0-F1
#
_entry.id   AF-A0AAW6RDN0-F1
#
_cell.length_a   1.000
_cell.length_b   1.000
_cell.length_c   1.000
_cell.angle_alpha   90.00
_cell.angle_beta   90.00
_cell.angle_gamma   90.00
#
_symmetry.space_group_name_H-M   'P 1'
#
loop_
_entity.id
_entity.type
_entity.pdbx_description
1 polymer ?
#
loop_
_entity_poly.entity_id
_entity_poly.type
_entity_poly.pdbx_seq_one_letter_code
_entity_poly.pdbx_strand_id
1 'polypeptide(L)'
;MTESRHIVVPDVSLFDAGVHNVESSNHFAREAYTLPISAADAGTPQSRARHRRTRQSEARRLRAWLTTPRETRLAFRYLATLGAAMLAFAPTLLMTVDASMEGSPTAYLLLVPVWSLLIAFGLDSGSGRQINDSEFDRILVVVVGGGLALVAMLVIPRVPAVAAFWRADAIPMLIWAFASSIVIFGIRRVVSDYRVWLFVLVCFPPNFLLAGQVLGGTTTVIGALTVALAAIAIYLSLRSVGWRFAVGAALASAGAGVAMVFWFADRPALAYTVPAGVVTVAAMVVRLRCGHATPSTVALPKHSIATHAVTWVAALGILVLAPHPPTLLAPNAVTATADWVAELRGDGLIVADPQIFDWGPRVMGSGGDVRRYRITLPLRTGVSDGGLTTAYVDVYTTAERGRFANYRRGIWYQTVPPADISSQPASADAVHTRIGSIANTVDAVRTADDSLWTARFWAWEVQTPHGPRSQAVYLLANQDPRAADVVEPQPPSYSTTVVEPIEWLIRGGDRRPADQGSAVDAVDTALTGLAWQIVRSSESTPR
;
A
#
# COMPACT_ATOMS: atom_id res chain seq x y z
N MET A 1 -46.88 -31.29 34.93
CA MET A 1 -45.93 -32.31 34.47
C MET A 1 -44.68 -31.60 34.05
N THR A 2 -43.72 -31.63 34.97
CA THR A 2 -42.45 -30.91 35.01
C THR A 2 -41.41 -31.83 34.37
N GLU A 3 -40.74 -31.40 33.30
CA GLU A 3 -39.61 -32.15 32.77
C GLU A 3 -38.40 -31.22 32.63
N SER A 4 -37.53 -31.38 33.61
CA SER A 4 -36.20 -30.81 33.80
C SER A 4 -35.16 -31.58 32.98
N ARG A 5 -34.32 -30.88 32.22
CA ARG A 5 -33.03 -31.39 31.73
C ARG A 5 -31.98 -30.31 31.99
N HIS A 6 -31.26 -30.41 33.11
CA HIS A 6 -29.95 -31.05 33.26
C HIS A 6 -28.86 -30.43 32.36
N ILE A 7 -28.23 -29.40 32.92
CA ILE A 7 -26.93 -28.88 32.52
C ILE A 7 -25.89 -29.88 33.04
N VAL A 8 -25.14 -30.49 32.11
CA VAL A 8 -23.98 -31.33 32.41
C VAL A 8 -22.74 -30.44 32.29
N VAL A 9 -22.10 -30.18 33.43
CA VAL A 9 -20.78 -29.56 33.53
C VAL A 9 -19.75 -30.70 33.49
N PRO A 10 -18.76 -30.70 32.58
CA PRO A 10 -17.61 -31.58 32.73
C PRO A 10 -16.57 -30.90 33.62
N ASP A 11 -16.37 -31.51 34.79
CA ASP A 11 -15.28 -31.24 35.72
C ASP A 11 -14.33 -32.43 35.65
N VAL A 12 -13.18 -32.28 34.97
CA VAL A 12 -12.02 -33.17 35.14
C VAL A 12 -10.73 -32.37 34.92
N SER A 13 -10.11 -32.07 36.05
CA SER A 13 -8.70 -31.80 36.32
C SER A 13 -7.72 -32.75 35.63
N LEU A 14 -6.54 -32.25 35.22
CA LEU A 14 -5.19 -32.83 35.48
C LEU A 14 -4.20 -32.35 34.41
N PHE A 15 -3.48 -31.27 34.69
CA PHE A 15 -2.09 -31.12 34.26
C PHE A 15 -1.35 -30.36 35.37
N ASP A 16 -0.84 -31.18 36.29
CA ASP A 16 0.09 -30.83 37.35
C ASP A 16 1.50 -31.00 36.78
N ALA A 17 2.27 -29.92 36.69
CA ALA A 17 3.70 -29.98 36.35
C ALA A 17 4.43 -28.74 36.86
N GLY A 18 4.94 -28.85 38.10
CA GLY A 18 6.36 -28.57 38.34
C GLY A 18 6.76 -27.15 38.70
N VAL A 19 6.31 -26.66 39.85
CA VAL A 19 7.03 -25.60 40.60
C VAL A 19 8.20 -26.26 41.32
N HIS A 20 9.41 -26.13 40.78
CA HIS A 20 10.62 -26.46 41.54
C HIS A 20 11.06 -25.25 42.36
N ASN A 21 10.60 -25.26 43.60
CA ASN A 21 11.23 -24.59 44.72
C ASN A 21 12.52 -25.36 45.06
N VAL A 22 13.69 -24.73 44.94
CA VAL A 22 14.94 -25.27 45.48
C VAL A 22 15.42 -24.32 46.56
N GLU A 23 14.93 -24.61 47.77
CA GLU A 23 15.46 -24.10 49.02
C GLU A 23 16.24 -25.25 49.67
N SER A 24 17.57 -25.23 49.53
CA SER A 24 18.50 -26.05 50.33
C SER A 24 19.76 -25.22 50.57
N SER A 25 19.88 -24.56 51.72
CA SER A 25 20.57 -25.12 52.88
C SER A 25 21.95 -25.67 52.50
N ASN A 26 22.97 -24.82 52.53
CA ASN A 26 24.35 -25.24 52.78
C ASN A 26 24.98 -24.29 53.80
N HIS A 27 24.88 -24.74 55.05
CA HIS A 27 25.65 -24.30 56.20
C HIS A 27 26.97 -25.09 56.21
N PHE A 28 28.06 -24.47 56.69
CA PHE A 28 29.47 -24.95 56.79
C PHE A 28 30.27 -24.85 55.48
N ALA A 29 31.48 -24.29 55.41
CA ALA A 29 32.47 -23.96 56.44
C ALA A 29 33.20 -22.63 56.14
N ARG A 30 33.50 -21.89 57.20
CA ARG A 30 34.46 -20.78 57.23
C ARG A 30 35.86 -21.37 57.12
N GLU A 31 36.56 -21.12 56.01
CA GLU A 31 38.02 -21.07 56.01
C GLU A 31 38.46 -19.70 55.48
N ALA A 32 39.19 -19.02 56.35
CA ALA A 32 39.73 -17.70 56.13
C ALA A 32 40.95 -17.81 55.20
N TYR A 33 40.82 -17.37 53.95
CA TYR A 33 41.94 -16.89 53.16
C TYR A 33 41.76 -15.39 52.94
N THR A 34 42.28 -14.62 53.90
CA THR A 34 42.61 -13.20 53.74
C THR A 34 43.72 -13.07 52.71
N LEU A 35 43.34 -12.89 51.44
CA LEU A 35 44.21 -12.29 50.44
C LEU A 35 44.25 -10.77 50.69
N PRO A 36 45.44 -10.13 50.76
CA PRO A 36 45.53 -8.69 50.84
C PRO A 36 45.07 -8.10 49.50
N ILE A 37 43.82 -7.62 49.45
CA ILE A 37 43.38 -6.73 48.38
C ILE A 37 44.22 -5.47 48.55
N SER A 38 45.19 -5.33 47.65
CA SER A 38 45.98 -4.13 47.45
C SER A 38 45.03 -2.93 47.38
N ALA A 39 45.03 -2.14 48.46
CA ALA A 39 44.33 -0.88 48.61
C ALA A 39 45.03 0.22 47.78
N ALA A 40 45.21 -0.04 46.48
CA ALA A 40 45.63 0.96 45.51
C ALA A 40 44.41 1.34 44.67
N ASP A 41 44.12 2.64 44.59
CA ASP A 41 43.08 3.27 43.77
C ASP A 41 41.62 3.24 44.27
N ALA A 42 41.43 3.29 45.58
CA ALA A 42 40.23 3.93 46.13
C ALA A 42 40.35 5.46 45.97
N GLY A 43 40.17 5.94 44.72
CA GLY A 43 40.18 7.35 44.39
C GLY A 43 39.33 8.14 45.39
N THR A 44 39.95 9.14 46.00
CA THR A 44 39.37 9.91 47.11
C THR A 44 37.94 10.39 46.77
N PRO A 45 37.03 10.50 47.75
CA PRO A 45 35.67 10.99 47.52
C PRO A 45 35.62 12.35 46.80
N GLN A 46 36.67 13.16 46.93
CA GLN A 46 36.86 14.38 46.14
C GLN A 46 37.11 14.11 44.65
N SER A 47 37.86 13.07 44.25
CA SER A 47 38.09 12.72 42.84
C SER A 47 36.79 12.24 42.18
N ARG A 48 35.98 11.44 42.87
CA ARG A 48 34.65 11.02 42.39
C ARG A 48 33.68 12.20 42.25
N ALA A 49 33.67 13.13 43.22
CA ALA A 49 32.84 14.34 43.14
C ALA A 49 33.28 15.28 41.99
N ARG A 50 34.59 15.38 41.73
CA ARG A 50 35.15 16.18 40.63
C ARG A 50 34.80 15.58 39.27
N HIS A 51 34.92 14.25 39.10
CA HIS A 51 34.48 13.57 37.88
C HIS A 51 32.97 13.63 37.63
N ARG A 52 32.15 13.62 38.69
CA ARG A 52 30.69 13.76 38.55
C ARG A 52 30.30 15.18 38.11
N ARG A 53 31.00 16.21 38.62
CA ARG A 53 30.80 17.61 38.20
C ARG A 53 31.23 17.87 36.76
N THR A 54 32.36 17.30 36.30
CA THR A 54 32.81 17.47 34.91
C THR A 54 31.83 16.84 33.92
N ARG A 55 31.39 15.58 34.14
CA ARG A 55 30.39 14.92 33.30
C ARG A 55 29.05 15.67 33.25
N GLN A 56 28.57 16.20 34.38
CA GLN A 56 27.34 17.01 34.39
C GLN A 56 27.50 18.33 33.63
N SER A 57 28.68 18.96 33.69
CA SER A 57 28.95 20.20 32.95
C SER A 57 29.02 19.98 31.43
N GLU A 58 29.62 18.86 31.01
CA GLU A 58 29.70 18.46 29.60
C GLU A 58 28.31 18.10 29.05
N ALA A 59 27.52 17.33 29.79
CA ALA A 59 26.15 16.99 29.42
C ALA A 59 25.26 18.24 29.27
N ARG A 60 25.41 19.25 30.15
CA ARG A 60 24.69 20.52 30.05
C ARG A 60 25.14 21.33 28.83
N ARG A 61 26.44 21.38 28.54
CA ARG A 61 26.98 22.06 27.34
C ARG A 61 26.50 21.40 26.05
N LEU A 62 26.54 20.07 25.96
CA LEU A 62 26.01 19.31 24.84
C LEU A 62 24.50 19.53 24.67
N ARG A 63 23.73 19.46 25.76
CA ARG A 63 22.27 19.73 25.71
C ARG A 63 22.00 21.15 25.22
N ALA A 64 22.67 22.16 25.77
CA ALA A 64 22.54 23.54 25.34
C ALA A 64 22.90 23.70 23.85
N TRP A 65 24.00 23.09 23.40
CA TRP A 65 24.43 23.12 22.00
C TRP A 65 23.40 22.47 21.07
N LEU A 66 22.79 21.35 21.47
CA LEU A 66 21.75 20.64 20.70
C LEU A 66 20.42 21.40 20.65
N THR A 67 20.06 22.09 21.74
CA THR A 67 18.77 22.80 21.86
C THR A 67 18.82 24.25 21.40
N THR A 68 20.01 24.85 21.26
CA THR A 68 20.13 26.24 20.76
C THR A 68 19.49 26.38 19.37
N PRO A 69 18.56 27.34 19.17
CA PRO A 69 17.91 27.56 17.89
C PRO A 69 18.91 28.07 16.85
N ARG A 70 18.98 27.46 15.67
CA ARG A 70 19.87 27.88 14.58
C ARG A 70 19.10 28.24 13.31
N GLU A 71 19.68 29.15 12.55
CA GLU A 71 19.25 29.44 11.19
C GLU A 71 19.81 28.37 10.26
N THR A 72 18.96 27.41 9.90
CA THR A 72 19.26 26.38 8.91
C THR A 72 18.78 26.83 7.54
N ARG A 73 19.59 26.60 6.51
CA ARG A 73 19.21 26.91 5.12
C ARG A 73 17.92 26.16 4.77
N LEU A 74 16.98 26.83 4.12
CA LEU A 74 15.68 26.28 3.72
C LEU A 74 15.83 25.01 2.86
N ALA A 75 16.78 24.98 1.93
CA ALA A 75 17.09 23.79 1.14
C ALA A 75 17.47 22.58 2.01
N PHE A 76 18.24 22.79 3.09
CA PHE A 76 18.58 21.71 4.02
C PHE A 76 17.34 21.18 4.76
N ARG A 77 16.39 22.05 5.11
CA ARG A 77 15.13 21.63 5.76
C ARG A 77 14.31 20.71 4.86
N TYR A 78 14.13 21.11 3.60
CA TYR A 78 13.43 20.29 2.61
C TYR A 78 14.14 18.96 2.34
N LEU A 79 15.47 18.97 2.23
CA LEU A 79 16.23 17.74 2.00
C LEU A 79 16.20 16.84 3.24
N ALA A 80 16.23 17.39 4.44
CA ALA A 80 16.14 16.63 5.69
C ALA A 80 14.75 16.01 5.89
N THR A 81 13.66 16.74 5.61
CA THR A 81 12.29 16.19 5.66
C THR A 81 12.11 15.07 4.64
N LEU A 82 12.53 15.33 3.39
CA LEU A 82 12.43 14.36 2.31
C LEU A 82 13.28 13.12 2.62
N GLY A 83 14.51 13.30 3.08
CA GLY A 83 15.40 12.19 3.47
C GLY A 83 14.83 11.36 4.63
N ALA A 84 14.25 12.00 5.64
CA ALA A 84 13.60 11.30 6.75
C ALA A 84 12.35 10.53 6.27
N ALA A 85 11.55 11.10 5.37
CA ALA A 85 10.41 10.40 4.78
C ALA A 85 10.88 9.20 3.92
N MET A 86 11.91 9.38 3.10
CA MET A 86 12.48 8.29 2.30
C MET A 86 13.03 7.17 3.18
N LEU A 87 13.66 7.49 4.31
CA LEU A 87 14.14 6.48 5.25
C LEU A 87 12.97 5.74 5.92
N ALA A 88 12.00 6.47 6.46
CA ALA A 88 10.85 5.90 7.15
C ALA A 88 10.03 4.94 6.27
N PHE A 89 9.91 5.26 4.98
CA PHE A 89 9.09 4.53 4.02
C PHE A 89 9.91 3.86 2.91
N ALA A 90 11.19 3.57 3.17
CA ALA A 90 12.07 2.91 2.21
C ALA A 90 11.47 1.61 1.63
N PRO A 91 10.83 0.72 2.42
CA PRO A 91 10.20 -0.48 1.88
C PRO A 91 9.09 -0.17 0.87
N THR A 92 8.21 0.78 1.20
CA THR A 92 7.14 1.24 0.30
C THR A 92 7.70 1.82 -1.00
N LEU A 93 8.78 2.59 -0.91
CA LEU A 93 9.45 3.16 -2.08
C LEU A 93 10.07 2.07 -2.95
N LEU A 94 10.79 1.10 -2.36
CA LEU A 94 11.37 -0.03 -3.08
C LEU A 94 10.30 -0.85 -3.80
N MET A 95 9.19 -1.18 -3.12
CA MET A 95 8.06 -1.86 -3.77
C MET A 95 7.46 -1.05 -4.92
N THR A 96 7.46 0.28 -4.81
CA THR A 96 7.00 1.15 -5.89
C THR A 96 7.98 1.16 -7.06
N VAL A 97 9.29 1.13 -6.79
CA VAL A 97 10.33 1.01 -7.82
C VAL A 97 10.21 -0.32 -8.55
N ASP A 98 10.12 -1.43 -7.82
CA ASP A 98 9.95 -2.76 -8.40
C ASP A 98 8.66 -2.83 -9.25
N ALA A 99 7.55 -2.29 -8.73
CA ALA A 99 6.29 -2.26 -9.48
C ALA A 99 6.39 -1.38 -10.73
N SER A 100 7.18 -0.31 -10.68
CA SER A 100 7.41 0.57 -11.83
C SER A 100 8.24 -0.12 -12.91
N MET A 101 9.27 -0.89 -12.52
CA MET A 101 10.06 -1.70 -13.43
C MET A 101 9.21 -2.78 -14.12
N GLU A 102 8.20 -3.31 -13.41
CA GLU A 102 7.22 -4.24 -13.95
C GLU A 102 6.07 -3.55 -14.74
N GLY A 103 6.14 -2.24 -14.97
CA GLY A 103 5.14 -1.50 -15.77
C GLY A 103 3.89 -1.09 -15.01
N SER A 104 3.98 -0.78 -13.72
CA SER A 104 2.85 -0.22 -12.97
C SER A 104 2.45 1.17 -13.48
N PRO A 105 1.16 1.42 -13.78
CA PRO A 105 0.64 2.75 -14.10
C PRO A 105 0.89 3.80 -13.01
N THR A 106 1.06 3.39 -11.75
CA THR A 106 1.32 4.31 -10.63
C THR A 106 2.81 4.67 -10.46
N ALA A 107 3.66 4.38 -11.46
CA ALA A 107 5.08 4.69 -11.40
C ALA A 107 5.37 6.19 -11.20
N TYR A 108 4.44 7.06 -11.61
CA TYR A 108 4.52 8.51 -11.39
C TYR A 108 4.63 8.90 -9.91
N LEU A 109 4.19 8.06 -8.97
CA LEU A 109 4.28 8.32 -7.53
C LEU A 109 5.72 8.51 -7.06
N LEU A 110 6.71 7.95 -7.77
CA LEU A 110 8.13 8.19 -7.51
C LEU A 110 8.56 9.64 -7.81
N LEU A 111 7.87 10.31 -8.74
CA LEU A 111 8.15 11.68 -9.16
C LEU A 111 7.37 12.71 -8.34
N VAL A 112 6.24 12.32 -7.73
CA VAL A 112 5.39 13.22 -6.94
C VAL A 112 6.16 14.00 -5.87
N PRO A 113 7.03 13.38 -5.03
CA PRO A 113 7.81 14.13 -4.04
C PRO A 113 8.71 15.20 -4.67
N VAL A 114 9.30 14.91 -5.83
CA VAL A 114 10.15 15.85 -6.57
C VAL A 114 9.32 17.00 -7.13
N TRP A 115 8.14 16.72 -7.67
CA TRP A 115 7.19 17.73 -8.14
C TRP A 115 6.68 18.62 -7.01
N SER A 116 6.31 18.04 -5.87
CA SER A 116 5.91 18.78 -4.68
C SER A 116 7.01 19.73 -4.23
N LEU A 117 8.27 19.27 -4.24
CA LEU A 117 9.42 20.11 -3.89
C LEU A 117 9.64 21.25 -4.90
N LEU A 118 9.52 20.97 -6.21
CA LEU A 118 9.60 22.01 -7.25
C LEU A 118 8.52 23.06 -7.10
N ILE A 119 7.27 22.65 -6.82
CA ILE A 119 6.15 23.56 -6.58
C ILE A 119 6.40 24.38 -5.31
N ALA A 120 6.83 23.74 -4.21
CA ALA A 120 7.12 24.42 -2.95
C ALA A 120 8.20 25.49 -3.10
N PHE A 121 9.30 25.18 -3.80
CA PHE A 121 10.31 26.19 -4.13
C PHE A 121 9.73 27.32 -4.98
N GLY A 122 8.81 27.02 -5.90
CA GLY A 122 8.11 28.01 -6.73
C GLY A 122 7.30 29.03 -5.95
N LEU A 123 6.70 28.60 -4.84
CA LEU A 123 5.81 29.43 -4.01
C LEU A 123 6.57 30.27 -2.97
N ASP A 124 7.77 29.85 -2.56
CA ASP A 124 8.58 30.52 -1.51
C ASP A 124 9.02 31.96 -1.84
N SER A 125 8.90 32.40 -3.09
CA SER A 125 9.38 33.72 -3.52
C SER A 125 8.57 34.92 -3.01
N GLY A 126 7.49 34.74 -2.22
CA GLY A 126 6.52 35.84 -1.96
C GLY A 126 5.88 35.95 -0.57
N SER A 127 6.16 35.10 0.42
CA SER A 127 5.49 35.19 1.73
C SER A 127 6.26 36.06 2.72
N GLY A 128 5.71 37.20 3.15
CA GLY A 128 6.32 38.09 4.15
C GLY A 128 6.54 37.45 5.53
N ARG A 129 7.17 38.20 6.46
CA ARG A 129 7.56 37.73 7.81
C ARG A 129 6.37 37.14 8.57
N GLN A 130 6.42 35.84 8.86
CA GLN A 130 5.40 35.13 9.65
C GLN A 130 5.89 34.89 11.08
N ILE A 131 5.11 35.33 12.06
CA ILE A 131 5.30 34.95 13.46
C ILE A 131 4.80 33.51 13.60
N ASN A 132 5.65 32.61 14.08
CA ASN A 132 5.34 31.19 14.19
C ASN A 132 5.40 30.71 15.64
N ASP A 133 4.41 29.94 16.06
CA ASP A 133 4.37 29.31 17.38
C ASP A 133 4.78 27.85 17.26
N SER A 134 6.08 27.61 17.52
CA SER A 134 6.66 26.27 17.38
C SER A 134 6.15 25.25 18.40
N GLU A 135 5.55 25.70 19.50
CA GLU A 135 4.96 24.80 20.50
C GLU A 135 3.60 24.30 20.02
N PHE A 136 2.75 25.22 19.55
CA PHE A 136 1.47 24.90 18.95
C PHE A 136 1.63 23.95 17.74
N ASP A 137 2.60 24.22 16.86
CA ASP A 137 2.89 23.35 15.70
C ASP A 137 3.22 21.91 16.10
N ARG A 138 3.96 21.71 17.20
CA ARG A 138 4.32 20.37 17.68
C ARG A 138 3.12 19.65 18.26
N ILE A 139 2.29 20.35 19.05
CA ILE A 139 1.05 19.78 19.60
C ILE A 139 0.13 19.37 18.45
N LEU A 140 -0.03 20.24 17.46
CA LEU A 140 -0.85 19.96 16.29
C LEU A 140 -0.38 18.72 15.54
N VAL A 141 0.94 18.55 15.38
CA VAL A 141 1.50 17.37 14.70
C VAL A 141 1.24 16.09 15.48
N VAL A 142 1.37 16.12 16.81
CA VAL A 142 1.06 14.96 17.65
C VAL A 142 -0.42 14.60 17.56
N VAL A 143 -1.31 15.60 17.67
CA VAL A 143 -2.76 15.38 17.68
C VAL A 143 -3.29 15.03 16.30
N VAL A 144 -3.03 15.86 15.29
CA VAL A 144 -3.56 15.68 13.92
C VAL A 144 -2.76 14.62 13.17
N GLY A 145 -1.44 14.67 13.19
CA GLY A 145 -0.60 13.68 12.52
C GLY A 145 -0.74 12.30 13.16
N GLY A 146 -0.69 12.22 14.50
CA GLY A 146 -0.93 10.98 15.23
C GLY A 146 -2.36 10.46 15.06
N GLY A 147 -3.37 11.33 15.11
CA GLY A 147 -4.77 10.97 14.88
C GLY A 147 -5.00 10.43 13.48
N LEU A 148 -4.51 11.09 12.43
CA LEU A 148 -4.60 10.62 11.04
C LEU A 148 -3.88 9.29 10.84
N ALA A 149 -2.69 9.12 11.43
CA ALA A 149 -1.96 7.85 11.36
C ALA A 149 -2.73 6.72 12.05
N LEU A 150 -3.32 6.98 13.22
CA LEU A 150 -4.15 6.00 13.93
C LEU A 150 -5.40 5.64 13.12
N VAL A 151 -6.10 6.63 12.55
CA VAL A 151 -7.24 6.41 11.67
C VAL A 151 -6.83 5.56 10.48
N ALA A 152 -5.72 5.88 9.80
CA ALA A 152 -5.22 5.09 8.68
C ALA A 152 -4.93 3.63 9.09
N MET A 153 -4.28 3.42 10.24
CA MET A 153 -4.01 2.07 10.76
C MET A 153 -5.29 1.27 11.08
N LEU A 154 -6.35 1.93 11.52
CA LEU A 154 -7.63 1.29 11.83
C LEU A 154 -8.50 1.07 10.59
N VAL A 155 -8.41 1.96 9.61
CA VAL A 155 -9.27 1.99 8.42
C VAL A 155 -8.74 1.09 7.30
N ILE A 156 -7.44 1.15 6.98
CA ILE A 156 -6.87 0.42 5.84
C ILE A 156 -7.14 -1.09 5.90
N PRO A 157 -7.01 -1.78 7.06
CA PRO A 157 -7.32 -3.21 7.15
C PRO A 157 -8.79 -3.56 6.93
N ARG A 158 -9.71 -2.58 6.98
CA ARG A 158 -11.16 -2.79 6.81
C ARG A 158 -11.62 -2.69 5.35
N VAL A 159 -10.77 -2.19 4.44
CA VAL A 159 -11.08 -2.04 3.01
C VAL A 159 -10.01 -2.72 2.14
N PRO A 160 -9.69 -4.02 2.36
CA PRO A 160 -8.53 -4.67 1.75
C PRO A 160 -8.58 -4.71 0.22
N ALA A 161 -9.79 -4.76 -0.35
CA ALA A 161 -10.00 -4.73 -1.79
C ALA A 161 -9.58 -3.41 -2.43
N VAL A 162 -9.95 -2.30 -1.79
CA VAL A 162 -9.73 -0.96 -2.29
C VAL A 162 -8.35 -0.42 -1.87
N ALA A 163 -7.78 -0.94 -0.78
CA ALA A 163 -6.49 -0.53 -0.25
C ALA A 163 -5.34 -0.64 -1.27
N ALA A 164 -5.34 -1.68 -2.11
CA ALA A 164 -4.35 -1.83 -3.19
C ALA A 164 -4.50 -0.73 -4.25
N PHE A 165 -5.74 -0.43 -4.63
CA PHE A 165 -6.09 0.60 -5.60
C PHE A 165 -5.80 2.02 -5.13
N TRP A 166 -6.00 2.30 -3.84
CA TRP A 166 -5.66 3.58 -3.22
C TRP A 166 -4.15 3.77 -3.01
N ARG A 167 -3.34 2.72 -3.21
CA ARG A 167 -1.97 2.64 -2.68
C ARG A 167 -1.97 3.08 -1.21
N ALA A 168 -2.76 2.37 -0.40
CA ALA A 168 -2.90 2.66 1.02
C ALA A 168 -1.55 2.64 1.76
N ASP A 169 -0.56 1.93 1.21
CA ASP A 169 0.85 1.93 1.64
C ASP A 169 1.52 3.31 1.53
N ALA A 170 1.09 4.17 0.62
CA ALA A 170 1.58 5.54 0.45
C ALA A 170 0.86 6.56 1.36
N ILE A 171 -0.30 6.24 1.94
CA ILE A 171 -1.06 7.16 2.81
C ILE A 171 -0.27 7.53 4.07
N PRO A 172 0.34 6.59 4.82
CA PRO A 172 1.20 6.93 5.96
C PRO A 172 2.36 7.86 5.59
N MET A 173 2.95 7.65 4.40
CA MET A 173 4.01 8.52 3.89
C MET A 173 3.52 9.94 3.65
N LEU A 174 2.30 10.09 3.11
CA LEU A 174 1.66 11.39 2.93
C LEU A 174 1.35 12.09 4.26
N ILE A 175 0.80 11.37 5.24
CA ILE A 175 0.52 11.89 6.59
C ILE A 175 1.82 12.34 7.25
N TRP A 176 2.88 11.55 7.14
CA TRP A 176 4.20 11.90 7.66
C TRP A 176 4.80 13.13 6.97
N ALA A 177 4.72 13.22 5.65
CA ALA A 177 5.19 14.38 4.90
C ALA A 177 4.43 15.65 5.32
N PHE A 178 3.11 15.56 5.53
CA PHE A 178 2.29 16.66 6.02
C PHE A 178 2.67 17.07 7.46
N ALA A 179 2.71 16.11 8.38
CA ALA A 179 3.11 16.32 9.77
C ALA A 179 4.52 16.91 9.89
N SER A 180 5.51 16.33 9.23
CA SER A 180 6.89 16.82 9.25
C SER A 180 7.03 18.21 8.64
N SER A 181 6.24 18.52 7.60
CA SER A 181 6.19 19.88 7.02
C SER A 181 5.67 20.89 8.03
N ILE A 182 4.65 20.55 8.83
CA ILE A 182 4.14 21.44 9.90
C ILE A 182 5.21 21.66 10.96
N VAL A 183 5.93 20.62 11.42
CA VAL A 183 6.99 20.78 12.43
C VAL A 183 8.10 21.74 11.95
N ILE A 184 8.45 21.67 10.67
CA ILE A 184 9.67 22.30 10.13
C ILE A 184 9.42 23.67 9.48
N PHE A 185 8.21 23.89 8.97
CA PHE A 185 7.82 25.15 8.33
C PHE A 185 6.75 25.92 9.11
N GLY A 186 6.04 25.26 10.02
CA GLY A 186 4.89 25.79 10.75
C GLY A 186 3.57 25.63 9.99
N ILE A 187 2.46 25.47 10.72
CA ILE A 187 1.14 25.24 10.11
C ILE A 187 0.76 26.37 9.13
N ARG A 188 1.01 27.62 9.49
CA ARG A 188 0.59 28.78 8.68
C ARG A 188 1.22 28.74 7.29
N ARG A 189 2.48 28.34 7.22
CA ARG A 189 3.18 28.20 5.95
C ARG A 189 2.66 27.01 5.15
N VAL A 190 2.49 25.86 5.80
CA VAL A 190 1.93 24.65 5.16
C VAL A 190 0.54 24.91 4.57
N VAL A 191 -0.32 25.67 5.28
CA VAL A 191 -1.65 26.05 4.81
C VAL A 191 -1.58 27.12 3.72
N SER A 192 -0.66 28.08 3.81
CA SER A 192 -0.41 29.06 2.74
C SER A 192 0.02 28.38 1.43
N ASP A 193 0.77 27.28 1.54
CA ASP A 193 1.23 26.46 0.41
C ASP A 193 0.20 25.38 0.01
N TYR A 194 -1.10 25.64 0.22
CA TYR A 194 -2.21 24.71 -0.11
C TYR A 194 -2.16 24.14 -1.53
N ARG A 195 -1.55 24.85 -2.49
CA ARG A 195 -1.40 24.40 -3.88
C ARG A 195 -0.55 23.14 -4.01
N VAL A 196 0.46 22.96 -3.15
CA VAL A 196 1.26 21.73 -3.10
C VAL A 196 0.37 20.57 -2.68
N TRP A 197 -0.43 20.77 -1.64
CA TRP A 197 -1.35 19.74 -1.12
C TRP A 197 -2.48 19.43 -2.08
N LEU A 198 -3.02 20.44 -2.76
CA LEU A 198 -4.02 20.25 -3.82
C LEU A 198 -3.44 19.43 -4.98
N PHE A 199 -2.20 19.72 -5.39
CA PHE A 199 -1.52 18.93 -6.41
C PHE A 199 -1.34 17.47 -5.97
N VAL A 200 -0.88 17.24 -4.73
CA VAL A 200 -0.73 15.88 -4.18
C VAL A 200 -2.08 15.15 -4.10
N LEU A 201 -3.17 15.85 -3.76
CA LEU A 201 -4.52 15.29 -3.76
C LEU A 201 -4.99 14.94 -5.18
N VAL A 202 -4.68 15.76 -6.18
CA VAL A 202 -4.93 15.43 -7.60
C VAL A 202 -4.13 14.19 -8.01
N CYS A 203 -2.90 14.05 -7.53
CA CYS A 203 -2.05 12.88 -7.74
C CYS A 203 -2.50 11.62 -6.97
N PHE A 204 -3.59 11.67 -6.20
CA PHE A 204 -4.12 10.51 -5.49
C PHE A 204 -4.46 9.38 -6.50
N PRO A 205 -4.00 8.13 -6.29
CA PRO A 205 -4.02 7.09 -7.33
C PRO A 205 -5.38 6.81 -7.97
N PRO A 206 -6.51 6.77 -7.23
CA PRO A 206 -7.83 6.63 -7.83
C PRO A 206 -8.14 7.68 -8.89
N ASN A 207 -7.79 8.95 -8.67
CA ASN A 207 -8.04 10.02 -9.64
C ASN A 207 -7.27 9.76 -10.94
N PHE A 208 -6.02 9.33 -10.82
CA PHE A 208 -5.16 9.05 -11.97
C PHE A 208 -5.59 7.78 -12.72
N LEU A 209 -5.82 6.68 -12.01
CA LEU A 209 -6.16 5.38 -12.58
C LEU A 209 -7.54 5.43 -13.26
N LEU A 210 -8.53 6.07 -12.64
CA LEU A 210 -9.86 6.22 -13.24
C LEU A 210 -9.84 7.16 -14.45
N ALA A 211 -9.07 8.25 -14.41
CA ALA A 211 -8.88 9.11 -15.59
C ALA A 211 -8.23 8.33 -16.75
N GLY A 212 -7.22 7.52 -16.45
CA GLY A 212 -6.59 6.63 -17.41
C GLY A 212 -7.57 5.65 -18.04
N GLN A 213 -8.41 5.02 -17.22
CA GLN A 213 -9.44 4.08 -17.67
C GLN A 213 -10.48 4.74 -18.59
N VAL A 214 -10.97 5.93 -18.22
CA VAL A 214 -11.95 6.69 -19.05
C VAL A 214 -11.35 7.06 -20.40
N LEU A 215 -10.05 7.39 -20.43
CA LEU A 215 -9.32 7.72 -21.66
C LEU A 215 -8.84 6.50 -22.46
N GLY A 216 -9.14 5.28 -22.01
CA GLY A 216 -8.89 4.04 -22.77
C GLY A 216 -7.83 3.12 -22.18
N GLY A 217 -7.11 3.52 -21.13
CA GLY A 217 -6.21 2.66 -20.37
C GLY A 217 -4.88 2.28 -21.03
N THR A 218 -4.64 2.74 -22.25
CA THR A 218 -3.46 2.40 -23.04
C THR A 218 -2.18 2.98 -22.41
N THR A 219 -1.04 2.36 -22.72
CA THR A 219 0.28 2.82 -22.28
C THR A 219 0.54 4.28 -22.65
N THR A 220 0.14 4.69 -23.86
CA THR A 220 0.33 6.06 -24.34
C THR A 220 -0.52 7.06 -23.57
N VAL A 221 -1.77 6.71 -23.23
CA VAL A 221 -2.66 7.56 -22.44
C VAL A 221 -2.13 7.75 -21.02
N ILE A 222 -1.73 6.66 -20.35
CA ILE A 222 -1.17 6.73 -18.99
C ILE A 222 0.16 7.50 -18.96
N GLY A 223 1.03 7.29 -19.96
CA GLY A 223 2.27 8.06 -20.11
C GLY A 223 1.99 9.56 -20.32
N ALA A 224 1.04 9.89 -21.20
CA ALA A 224 0.64 11.28 -21.45
C ALA A 224 0.03 11.96 -20.22
N LEU A 225 -0.80 11.25 -19.44
CA LEU A 225 -1.32 11.74 -18.16
C LEU A 225 -0.18 12.03 -17.17
N THR A 226 0.84 11.17 -17.13
CA THR A 226 2.01 11.38 -16.26
C THR A 226 2.80 12.63 -16.68
N VAL A 227 2.99 12.83 -17.98
CA VAL A 227 3.59 14.06 -18.54
C VAL A 227 2.74 15.30 -18.24
N ALA A 228 1.42 15.18 -18.28
CA ALA A 228 0.51 16.29 -17.93
C ALA A 228 0.66 16.71 -16.47
N LEU A 229 0.77 15.74 -15.53
CA LEU A 229 1.07 16.05 -14.12
C LEU A 229 2.42 16.76 -13.96
N ALA A 230 3.45 16.29 -14.67
CA ALA A 230 4.75 16.95 -14.68
C ALA A 230 4.63 18.40 -15.20
N ALA A 231 3.93 18.62 -16.30
CA ALA A 231 3.71 19.95 -16.88
C ALA A 231 2.96 20.90 -15.93
N ILE A 232 1.96 20.39 -15.19
CA ILE A 232 1.26 21.16 -14.15
C ILE A 232 2.24 21.57 -13.04
N ALA A 233 3.09 20.65 -12.58
CA ALA A 233 4.11 20.96 -11.57
C ALA A 233 5.10 22.02 -12.07
N ILE A 234 5.50 21.95 -13.34
CA ILE A 234 6.36 22.95 -13.99
C ILE A 234 5.69 24.32 -13.98
N TYR A 235 4.45 24.40 -14.47
CA TYR A 235 3.68 25.63 -14.50
C TYR A 235 3.59 26.27 -13.10
N LEU A 236 3.20 25.47 -12.10
CA LEU A 236 3.09 25.94 -10.72
C LEU A 236 4.43 26.41 -10.15
N SER A 237 5.53 25.71 -10.47
CA SER A 237 6.86 26.06 -10.00
C SER A 237 7.41 27.35 -10.63
N LEU A 238 7.19 27.57 -11.93
CA LEU A 238 7.74 28.69 -12.70
C LEU A 238 6.83 29.93 -12.69
N ARG A 239 5.63 29.84 -12.11
CA ARG A 239 4.66 30.94 -12.05
C ARG A 239 5.23 32.24 -11.48
N SER A 240 6.20 32.16 -10.57
CA SER A 240 6.87 33.33 -9.97
C SER A 240 7.77 34.09 -10.93
N VAL A 241 8.29 33.44 -11.99
CA VAL A 241 9.12 34.09 -13.03
C VAL A 241 8.26 34.86 -14.03
N GLY A 242 7.01 34.41 -14.24
CA GLY A 242 6.03 35.06 -15.10
C GLY A 242 5.09 34.04 -15.75
N TRP A 243 3.78 34.32 -15.75
CA TRP A 243 2.78 33.34 -16.18
C TRP A 243 2.94 32.90 -17.64
N ARG A 244 3.30 33.82 -18.56
CA ARG A 244 3.50 33.50 -19.99
C ARG A 244 4.66 32.54 -20.20
N PHE A 245 5.77 32.77 -19.51
CA PHE A 245 6.94 31.89 -19.53
C PHE A 245 6.60 30.53 -18.93
N ALA A 246 5.91 30.50 -17.78
CA ALA A 246 5.49 29.27 -17.14
C ALA A 246 4.60 28.41 -18.03
N VAL A 247 3.61 29.02 -18.71
CA VAL A 247 2.74 28.33 -19.68
C VAL A 247 3.54 27.83 -20.89
N GLY A 248 4.39 28.68 -21.48
CA GLY A 248 5.23 28.28 -22.62
C GLY A 248 6.16 27.12 -22.29
N ALA A 249 6.84 27.16 -21.14
CA ALA A 249 7.70 26.09 -20.67
C ALA A 249 6.92 24.79 -20.38
N ALA A 250 5.75 24.89 -19.75
CA ALA A 250 4.90 23.74 -19.48
C ALA A 250 4.38 23.10 -20.77
N LEU A 251 3.91 23.89 -21.75
CA LEU A 251 3.41 23.38 -23.03
C LEU A 251 4.54 22.79 -23.90
N ALA A 252 5.68 23.46 -23.98
CA ALA A 252 6.83 22.95 -24.74
C ALA A 252 7.35 21.63 -24.15
N SER A 253 7.47 21.54 -22.82
CA SER A 253 7.89 20.31 -22.14
C SER A 253 6.83 19.22 -22.22
N ALA A 254 5.54 19.56 -22.13
CA ALA A 254 4.45 18.60 -22.36
C ALA A 254 4.49 18.02 -23.78
N GLY A 255 4.66 18.85 -24.81
CA GLY A 255 4.77 18.42 -26.20
C GLY A 255 5.96 17.46 -26.42
N ALA A 256 7.14 17.82 -25.91
CA ALA A 256 8.32 16.97 -25.96
C ALA A 256 8.12 15.66 -25.19
N GLY A 257 7.55 15.73 -23.98
CA GLY A 257 7.25 14.55 -23.16
C GLY A 257 6.26 13.61 -23.84
N VAL A 258 5.18 14.12 -24.42
CA VAL A 258 4.19 13.32 -25.16
C VAL A 258 4.83 12.66 -26.39
N ALA A 259 5.68 13.37 -27.14
CA ALA A 259 6.43 12.76 -28.24
C ALA A 259 7.32 11.60 -27.77
N MET A 260 7.99 11.74 -26.60
CA MET A 260 8.76 10.66 -25.99
C MET A 260 7.87 9.49 -25.53
N VAL A 261 6.65 9.75 -25.04
CA VAL A 261 5.69 8.68 -24.68
C VAL A 261 5.38 7.82 -25.90
N PHE A 262 5.13 8.43 -27.06
CA PHE A 262 4.90 7.66 -28.30
C PHE A 262 6.14 6.86 -28.72
N TRP A 263 7.34 7.41 -28.51
CA TRP A 263 8.60 6.69 -28.77
C TRP A 263 8.78 5.44 -27.89
N PHE A 264 8.28 5.48 -26.66
CA PHE A 264 8.38 4.36 -25.70
C PHE A 264 7.09 3.54 -25.58
N ALA A 265 6.12 3.67 -26.50
CA ALA A 265 4.80 3.07 -26.38
C ALA A 265 4.84 1.54 -26.15
N ASP A 266 5.83 0.84 -26.74
CA ASP A 266 6.01 -0.61 -26.60
C ASP A 266 6.66 -1.04 -25.27
N ARG A 267 7.13 -0.09 -24.46
CA ARG A 267 7.83 -0.34 -23.19
C ARG A 267 7.15 0.44 -22.05
N PRO A 268 6.07 -0.09 -21.46
CA PRO A 268 5.24 0.64 -20.50
C PRO A 268 6.02 1.24 -19.33
N ALA A 269 6.95 0.49 -18.72
CA ALA A 269 7.79 0.98 -17.65
C ALA A 269 8.55 2.26 -18.01
N LEU A 270 9.09 2.34 -19.24
CA LEU A 270 9.79 3.51 -19.73
C LEU A 270 8.83 4.63 -20.13
N ALA A 271 7.71 4.30 -20.79
CA ALA A 271 6.70 5.27 -21.23
C ALA A 271 6.11 6.07 -20.06
N TYR A 272 5.95 5.44 -18.89
CA TYR A 272 5.40 6.09 -17.71
C TYR A 272 6.40 6.98 -16.98
N THR A 273 7.68 6.58 -16.93
CA THR A 273 8.67 7.23 -16.05
C THR A 273 9.62 8.16 -16.78
N VAL A 274 10.17 7.75 -17.93
CA VAL A 274 11.26 8.45 -18.59
C VAL A 274 10.83 9.81 -19.14
N PRO A 275 9.72 9.94 -19.91
CA PRO A 275 9.28 11.23 -20.43
C PRO A 275 9.04 12.25 -19.32
N ALA A 276 8.33 11.83 -18.26
CA ALA A 276 8.03 12.67 -17.12
C ALA A 276 9.28 13.03 -16.31
N GLY A 277 10.21 12.08 -16.14
CA GLY A 277 11.51 12.32 -15.50
C GLY A 277 12.35 13.35 -16.27
N VAL A 278 12.46 13.23 -17.60
CA VAL A 278 13.18 14.18 -18.47
C VAL A 278 12.54 15.57 -18.38
N VAL A 279 11.21 15.65 -18.46
CA VAL A 279 10.45 16.90 -18.31
C VAL A 279 10.73 17.56 -16.94
N THR A 280 10.78 16.75 -15.88
CA THR A 280 11.09 17.20 -14.51
C THR A 280 12.51 17.75 -14.38
N VAL A 281 13.50 17.02 -14.92
CA VAL A 281 14.92 17.45 -14.91
C VAL A 281 15.10 18.74 -15.71
N ALA A 282 14.50 18.82 -16.90
CA ALA A 282 14.53 20.03 -17.72
C ALA A 282 13.96 21.23 -16.96
N ALA A 283 12.83 21.06 -16.28
CA ALA A 283 12.24 22.11 -15.46
C ALA A 283 13.11 22.53 -14.28
N MET A 284 13.74 21.57 -13.61
CA MET A 284 14.69 21.86 -12.53
C MET A 284 15.87 22.68 -13.05
N VAL A 285 16.43 22.34 -14.22
CA VAL A 285 17.52 23.10 -14.86
C VAL A 285 17.06 24.50 -15.27
N VAL A 286 15.89 24.64 -15.91
CA VAL A 286 15.32 25.94 -16.29
C VAL A 286 15.13 26.81 -15.06
N ARG A 287 14.57 26.25 -13.98
CA ARG A 287 14.38 26.95 -12.72
C ARG A 287 15.71 27.42 -12.13
N LEU A 288 16.72 26.56 -12.08
CA LEU A 288 18.05 26.91 -11.55
C LEU A 288 18.74 28.01 -12.36
N ARG A 289 18.48 28.09 -13.67
CA ARG A 289 19.04 29.11 -14.57
C ARG A 289 18.26 30.43 -14.56
N CYS A 290 16.93 30.37 -14.50
CA CYS A 290 16.06 31.55 -14.56
C CYS A 290 15.74 32.13 -13.17
N GLY A 291 15.88 31.34 -12.12
CA GLY A 291 15.66 31.76 -10.75
C GLY A 291 16.77 32.69 -10.29
N HIS A 292 16.59 34.00 -10.49
CA HIS A 292 17.27 34.98 -9.65
C HIS A 292 16.75 34.73 -8.24
N ALA A 293 17.60 34.17 -7.38
CA ALA A 293 17.33 34.02 -5.97
C ALA A 293 17.20 35.44 -5.40
N THR A 294 16.00 36.03 -5.45
CA THR A 294 15.66 37.08 -4.51
C THR A 294 15.88 36.45 -3.15
N PRO A 295 16.84 36.94 -2.34
CA PRO A 295 17.10 36.37 -1.04
C PRO A 295 15.81 36.54 -0.26
N SER A 296 15.09 35.43 -0.07
CA SER A 296 13.95 35.36 0.81
C SER A 296 14.50 35.66 2.20
N THR A 297 14.40 36.92 2.63
CA THR A 297 14.68 37.38 3.99
C THR A 297 13.55 36.97 4.94
N VAL A 298 12.89 35.85 4.62
CA VAL A 298 11.87 35.24 5.46
C VAL A 298 12.60 34.62 6.64
N ALA A 299 12.47 35.29 7.79
CA ALA A 299 12.90 34.75 9.07
C ALA A 299 12.08 33.48 9.36
N LEU A 300 12.64 32.33 8.99
CA LEU A 300 12.06 31.03 9.33
C LEU A 300 12.20 30.78 10.83
N PRO A 301 11.31 29.96 11.42
CA PRO A 301 11.43 29.58 12.83
C PRO A 301 12.80 28.95 13.07
N LYS A 302 13.56 29.43 14.06
CA LYS A 302 14.85 28.84 14.41
C LYS A 302 14.57 27.48 15.04
N HIS A 303 15.03 26.40 14.40
CA HIS A 303 14.91 25.06 14.96
C HIS A 303 16.23 24.63 15.59
N SER A 304 16.10 23.80 16.62
CA SER A 304 17.24 23.16 17.25
C SER A 304 17.67 21.93 16.43
N ILE A 305 18.93 21.53 16.54
CA ILE A 305 19.41 20.28 15.93
C ILE A 305 18.65 19.09 16.51
N ALA A 306 18.26 19.16 17.78
CA ALA A 306 17.47 18.13 18.44
C ALA A 306 16.13 17.88 17.71
N THR A 307 15.49 18.90 17.14
CA THR A 307 14.23 18.73 16.40
C THR A 307 14.43 17.87 15.15
N HIS A 308 15.48 18.14 14.37
CA HIS A 308 15.82 17.30 13.22
C HIS A 308 16.23 15.88 13.65
N ALA A 309 17.03 15.75 14.71
CA ALA A 309 17.43 14.45 15.23
C ALA A 309 16.22 13.61 15.65
N VAL A 310 15.23 14.20 16.34
CA VAL A 310 13.98 13.52 16.71
C VAL A 310 13.21 13.06 15.47
N THR A 311 13.12 13.88 14.41
CA THR A 311 12.49 13.46 13.15
C THR A 311 13.18 12.25 12.53
N TRP A 312 14.51 12.21 12.51
CA TRP A 312 15.29 11.08 11.99
C TRP A 312 15.16 9.83 12.87
N VAL A 313 15.15 9.98 14.19
CA VAL A 313 14.94 8.86 15.13
C VAL A 313 13.52 8.29 14.96
N ALA A 314 12.51 9.15 14.83
CA ALA A 314 11.14 8.72 14.57
C ALA A 314 11.01 8.03 13.21
N ALA A 315 11.69 8.52 12.16
CA ALA A 315 11.76 7.86 10.87
C ALA A 315 12.38 6.46 10.97
N LEU A 316 13.49 6.32 11.70
CA LEU A 316 14.11 5.02 11.96
C LEU A 316 13.18 4.10 12.78
N GLY A 317 12.47 4.66 13.77
CA GLY A 317 11.46 3.93 14.54
C GLY A 317 10.33 3.40 13.67
N ILE A 318 9.81 4.21 12.74
CA ILE A 318 8.80 3.76 11.76
C ILE A 318 9.37 2.64 10.89
N LEU A 319 10.58 2.81 10.35
CA LEU A 319 11.21 1.79 9.51
C LEU A 319 11.34 0.44 10.23
N VAL A 320 11.68 0.45 11.52
CA VAL A 320 11.90 -0.78 12.30
C VAL A 320 10.59 -1.38 12.83
N LEU A 321 9.64 -0.54 13.25
CA LEU A 321 8.45 -0.99 13.99
C LEU A 321 7.18 -1.09 13.14
N ALA A 322 7.10 -0.39 12.00
CA ALA A 322 5.89 -0.40 11.20
C ALA A 322 5.71 -1.76 10.50
N PRO A 323 4.48 -2.30 10.47
CA PRO A 323 4.19 -3.48 9.67
C PRO A 323 4.47 -3.13 8.21
N HIS A 324 5.36 -3.91 7.60
CA HIS A 324 5.73 -3.70 6.20
C HIS A 324 4.56 -4.20 5.32
N PRO A 325 4.19 -3.46 4.27
CA PRO A 325 3.16 -3.92 3.37
C PRO A 325 3.56 -5.29 2.81
N PRO A 326 2.65 -6.27 2.73
CA PRO A 326 2.97 -7.53 2.06
C PRO A 326 3.37 -7.21 0.62
N THR A 327 4.47 -7.81 0.15
CA THR A 327 5.01 -7.59 -1.19
C THR A 327 3.90 -7.64 -2.24
N LEU A 328 3.57 -6.46 -2.81
CA LEU A 328 2.46 -6.28 -3.74
C LEU A 328 2.60 -7.11 -5.02
N LEU A 329 3.85 -7.50 -5.33
CA LEU A 329 4.24 -8.08 -6.61
C LEU A 329 4.46 -9.57 -6.59
N ALA A 330 4.61 -10.25 -5.44
CA ALA A 330 4.96 -11.67 -5.42
C ALA A 330 3.95 -12.46 -6.29
N PRO A 331 4.33 -12.87 -7.52
CA PRO A 331 3.52 -13.80 -8.27
C PRO A 331 3.63 -15.14 -7.54
N ASN A 332 2.63 -15.99 -7.66
CA ASN A 332 2.92 -17.40 -7.47
C ASN A 332 3.95 -17.76 -8.57
N ALA A 333 4.97 -18.55 -8.24
CA ALA A 333 6.02 -18.96 -9.20
C ALA A 333 5.50 -19.93 -10.29
N VAL A 334 4.20 -19.88 -10.57
CA VAL A 334 3.43 -20.82 -11.37
C VAL A 334 3.35 -20.25 -12.78
N THR A 335 3.87 -21.02 -13.72
CA THR A 335 3.64 -20.79 -15.14
C THR A 335 2.54 -21.73 -15.60
N ALA A 336 1.49 -21.18 -16.19
CA ALA A 336 0.41 -21.94 -16.77
C ALA A 336 0.61 -22.10 -18.30
N THR A 337 0.08 -23.19 -18.84
CA THR A 337 0.04 -23.43 -20.29
C THR A 337 -0.84 -22.40 -21.00
N ALA A 338 -0.53 -22.09 -22.26
CA ALA A 338 -1.29 -21.11 -23.04
C ALA A 338 -2.76 -21.51 -23.24
N ASP A 339 -3.01 -22.81 -23.37
CA ASP A 339 -4.32 -23.40 -23.64
C ASP A 339 -4.86 -24.18 -22.43
N TRP A 340 -4.59 -23.72 -21.20
CA TRP A 340 -5.04 -24.39 -19.97
C TRP A 340 -6.55 -24.67 -19.94
N VAL A 341 -7.37 -23.86 -20.63
CA VAL A 341 -8.81 -24.10 -20.78
C VAL A 341 -9.10 -25.38 -21.58
N ALA A 342 -8.32 -25.66 -22.62
CA ALA A 342 -8.43 -26.89 -23.40
C ALA A 342 -8.01 -28.12 -22.57
N GLU A 343 -6.99 -27.96 -21.73
CA GLU A 343 -6.53 -29.01 -20.79
C GLU A 343 -7.63 -29.34 -19.77
N LEU A 344 -8.31 -28.34 -19.20
CA LEU A 344 -9.46 -28.56 -18.31
C LEU A 344 -10.58 -29.35 -18.99
N ARG A 345 -10.86 -29.06 -20.27
CA ARG A 345 -11.85 -29.83 -21.04
C ARG A 345 -11.39 -31.27 -21.27
N GLY A 346 -10.10 -31.48 -21.50
CA GLY A 346 -9.48 -32.81 -21.58
C GLY A 346 -9.63 -33.62 -20.29
N ASP A 347 -9.57 -32.95 -19.14
CA ASP A 347 -9.79 -33.54 -17.81
C ASP A 347 -11.27 -33.82 -17.48
N GLY A 348 -12.18 -33.61 -18.45
CA GLY A 348 -13.60 -33.91 -18.31
C GLY A 348 -14.45 -32.81 -17.68
N LEU A 349 -13.90 -31.60 -17.49
CA LEU A 349 -14.68 -30.45 -17.04
C LEU A 349 -15.45 -29.82 -18.21
N ILE A 350 -16.74 -29.51 -17.99
CA ILE A 350 -17.56 -28.83 -18.99
C ILE A 350 -17.36 -27.33 -18.84
N VAL A 351 -16.48 -26.77 -19.67
CA VAL A 351 -16.17 -25.33 -19.70
C VAL A 351 -16.80 -24.68 -20.92
N ALA A 352 -17.79 -23.81 -20.68
CA ALA A 352 -18.48 -23.05 -21.72
C ALA A 352 -17.54 -22.03 -22.42
N ASP A 353 -18.02 -21.47 -23.53
CA ASP A 353 -17.31 -20.38 -24.19
C ASP A 353 -17.24 -19.13 -23.31
N PRO A 354 -16.14 -18.36 -23.38
CA PRO A 354 -15.95 -17.21 -22.51
C PRO A 354 -16.87 -16.06 -22.89
N GLN A 355 -17.50 -15.45 -21.88
CA GLN A 355 -18.03 -14.09 -21.97
C GLN A 355 -16.85 -13.12 -21.91
N ILE A 356 -16.71 -12.26 -22.93
CA ILE A 356 -15.63 -11.27 -23.03
C ILE A 356 -16.19 -9.91 -22.61
N PHE A 357 -15.46 -9.19 -21.75
CA PHE A 357 -15.87 -7.87 -21.29
C PHE A 357 -15.13 -6.75 -22.05
N ASP A 358 -15.88 -5.91 -22.75
CA ASP A 358 -15.34 -4.79 -23.55
C ASP A 358 -14.60 -3.72 -22.74
N TRP A 359 -14.85 -3.66 -21.43
CA TRP A 359 -14.11 -2.76 -20.53
C TRP A 359 -12.72 -3.30 -20.18
N GLY A 360 -12.41 -4.57 -20.46
CA GLY A 360 -11.15 -5.21 -20.09
C GLY A 360 -9.91 -4.44 -20.54
N PRO A 361 -9.76 -4.08 -21.84
CA PRO A 361 -8.60 -3.32 -22.32
C PRO A 361 -8.43 -1.95 -21.65
N ARG A 362 -9.54 -1.29 -21.26
CA ARG A 362 -9.50 0.01 -20.60
C ARG A 362 -8.91 -0.03 -19.19
N VAL A 363 -8.97 -1.18 -18.53
CA VAL A 363 -8.41 -1.36 -17.19
C VAL A 363 -7.08 -2.09 -17.26
N MET A 364 -6.99 -3.16 -18.05
CA MET A 364 -5.85 -4.06 -18.13
C MET A 364 -4.73 -3.58 -19.07
N GLY A 365 -4.92 -2.49 -19.80
CA GLY A 365 -3.90 -1.90 -20.67
C GLY A 365 -3.92 -2.44 -22.09
N SER A 366 -2.91 -2.05 -22.88
CA SER A 366 -2.82 -2.44 -24.29
C SER A 366 -2.65 -3.96 -24.43
N GLY A 367 -3.64 -4.63 -25.01
CA GLY A 367 -3.67 -6.08 -25.14
C GLY A 367 -4.03 -6.81 -23.84
N GLY A 368 -4.58 -6.11 -22.85
CA GLY A 368 -5.23 -6.73 -21.72
C GLY A 368 -6.69 -7.07 -22.03
N ASP A 369 -7.20 -8.11 -21.40
CA ASP A 369 -8.59 -8.55 -21.55
C ASP A 369 -9.15 -9.11 -20.25
N VAL A 370 -10.48 -9.23 -20.20
CA VAL A 370 -11.19 -9.85 -19.09
C VAL A 370 -12.21 -10.81 -19.67
N ARG A 371 -12.19 -12.06 -19.19
CA ARG A 371 -13.03 -13.15 -19.66
C ARG A 371 -13.65 -13.88 -18.49
N ARG A 372 -14.90 -14.30 -18.63
CA ARG A 372 -15.61 -15.16 -17.68
C ARG A 372 -15.93 -16.49 -18.34
N TYR A 373 -15.49 -17.59 -17.75
CA TYR A 373 -15.80 -18.95 -18.16
C TYR A 373 -16.82 -19.55 -17.19
N ARG A 374 -17.83 -20.23 -17.69
CA ARG A 374 -18.75 -21.02 -16.86
C ARG A 374 -18.29 -22.47 -16.84
N ILE A 375 -18.05 -23.00 -15.64
CA ILE A 375 -17.72 -24.41 -15.39
C ILE A 375 -18.97 -25.10 -14.83
N THR A 376 -19.41 -26.15 -15.50
CA THR A 376 -20.47 -27.03 -15.00
C THR A 376 -19.83 -28.33 -14.50
N LEU A 377 -20.06 -28.65 -13.24
CA LEU A 377 -19.54 -29.86 -12.61
C LEU A 377 -20.57 -30.98 -12.71
N PRO A 378 -20.19 -32.19 -13.12
CA PRO A 378 -21.11 -33.32 -13.10
C PRO A 378 -21.53 -33.61 -11.66
N LEU A 379 -22.83 -33.79 -11.44
CA LEU A 379 -23.38 -34.26 -10.16
C LEU A 379 -22.72 -35.62 -9.82
N ARG A 380 -21.85 -35.66 -8.80
CA ARG A 380 -21.35 -36.93 -8.28
C ARG A 380 -22.51 -37.68 -7.66
N THR A 381 -22.90 -38.79 -8.29
CA THR A 381 -23.91 -39.71 -7.77
C THR A 381 -23.50 -40.20 -6.38
N GLY A 382 -24.24 -39.78 -5.34
CA GLY A 382 -24.04 -40.24 -3.96
C GLY A 382 -23.58 -39.20 -2.94
N VAL A 383 -23.39 -37.92 -3.32
CA VAL A 383 -23.20 -36.84 -2.34
C VAL A 383 -24.55 -36.14 -2.10
N SER A 384 -25.02 -36.16 -0.86
CA SER A 384 -26.27 -35.53 -0.44
C SER A 384 -26.23 -34.00 -0.56
N ASP A 385 -27.15 -33.45 -1.38
CA ASP A 385 -27.84 -32.14 -1.30
C ASP A 385 -27.07 -30.82 -1.07
N GLY A 386 -25.73 -30.77 -1.11
CA GLY A 386 -24.96 -29.53 -0.90
C GLY A 386 -23.83 -29.23 -1.89
N GLY A 387 -23.78 -29.93 -3.03
CA GLY A 387 -22.64 -29.89 -3.94
C GLY A 387 -22.57 -28.63 -4.81
N LEU A 388 -21.33 -28.15 -5.06
CA LEU A 388 -21.01 -27.15 -6.08
C LEU A 388 -21.38 -27.70 -7.48
N THR A 389 -22.39 -27.12 -8.12
CA THR A 389 -22.87 -27.55 -9.46
C THR A 389 -22.36 -26.65 -10.58
N THR A 390 -22.31 -25.34 -10.31
CA THR A 390 -21.84 -24.32 -11.25
C THR A 390 -20.79 -23.46 -10.56
N ALA A 391 -19.70 -23.17 -11.27
CA ALA A 391 -18.70 -22.20 -10.86
C ALA A 391 -18.33 -21.30 -12.04
N TYR A 392 -17.85 -20.10 -11.76
CA TYR A 392 -17.39 -19.14 -12.77
C TYR A 392 -15.90 -18.87 -12.58
N VAL A 393 -15.16 -18.84 -13.68
CA VAL A 393 -13.74 -18.47 -13.67
C VAL A 393 -13.58 -17.15 -14.41
N ASP A 394 -13.29 -16.10 -13.66
CA ASP A 394 -12.97 -14.78 -14.19
C ASP A 394 -11.44 -14.66 -14.32
N VAL A 395 -10.99 -14.36 -15.55
CA VAL A 395 -9.58 -14.28 -15.92
C VAL A 395 -9.29 -12.88 -16.40
N TYR A 396 -8.38 -12.21 -15.72
CA TYR A 396 -7.90 -10.88 -16.06
C TYR A 396 -6.49 -11.03 -16.61
N THR A 397 -6.25 -10.63 -17.86
CA THR A 397 -4.94 -10.76 -18.52
C THR A 397 -4.32 -9.40 -18.77
N THR A 398 -3.01 -9.27 -18.57
CA THR A 398 -2.25 -8.07 -18.98
C THR A 398 -0.83 -8.44 -19.41
N ALA A 399 -0.22 -7.59 -20.25
CA ALA A 399 1.23 -7.62 -20.49
C ALA A 399 2.03 -6.89 -19.40
N GLU A 400 1.38 -6.04 -18.62
CA GLU A 400 2.02 -5.17 -17.62
C GLU A 400 1.85 -5.77 -16.23
N ARG A 401 2.78 -6.60 -15.79
CA ARG A 401 2.67 -7.29 -14.50
C ARG A 401 2.46 -6.33 -13.32
N GLY A 402 3.15 -5.19 -13.32
CA GLY A 402 3.02 -4.15 -12.30
C GLY A 402 1.63 -3.53 -12.24
N ARG A 403 0.80 -3.64 -13.29
CA ARG A 403 -0.58 -3.16 -13.31
C ARG A 403 -1.44 -3.88 -12.27
N PHE A 404 -1.23 -5.18 -12.07
CA PHE A 404 -1.99 -5.91 -11.05
C PHE A 404 -1.71 -5.44 -9.63
N ALA A 405 -0.55 -4.84 -9.35
CA ALA A 405 -0.28 -4.27 -8.03
C ALA A 405 -1.35 -3.26 -7.59
N ASN A 406 -2.00 -2.60 -8.56
CA ASN A 406 -3.01 -1.56 -8.30
C ASN A 406 -4.45 -2.05 -8.37
N TYR A 407 -4.71 -3.20 -9.01
CA TYR A 407 -6.07 -3.70 -9.26
C TYR A 407 -6.36 -5.07 -8.59
N ARG A 408 -5.47 -5.53 -7.70
CA ARG A 408 -5.63 -6.80 -6.98
C ARG A 408 -6.74 -6.74 -5.93
N ARG A 409 -7.25 -7.92 -5.55
CA ARG A 409 -8.10 -8.20 -4.38
C ARG A 409 -9.58 -7.82 -4.51
N GLY A 410 -10.25 -8.23 -5.59
CA GLY A 410 -11.72 -8.24 -5.61
C GLY A 410 -12.42 -6.89 -5.76
N ILE A 411 -11.67 -5.85 -6.15
CA ILE A 411 -12.24 -4.54 -6.55
C ILE A 411 -13.27 -4.64 -7.69
N TRP A 412 -13.30 -5.78 -8.38
CA TRP A 412 -14.19 -6.11 -9.49
C TRP A 412 -15.62 -6.45 -9.07
N TYR A 413 -15.78 -6.94 -7.84
CA TYR A 413 -17.04 -7.43 -7.33
C TYR A 413 -17.55 -6.41 -6.32
N GLN A 414 -18.29 -5.42 -6.84
CA GLN A 414 -18.81 -4.27 -6.10
C GLN A 414 -19.59 -4.74 -4.87
N THR A 415 -18.94 -4.68 -3.70
CA THR A 415 -19.50 -5.17 -2.45
C THR A 415 -19.40 -4.09 -1.40
N VAL A 416 -20.54 -3.81 -0.75
CA VAL A 416 -20.64 -2.90 0.39
C VAL A 416 -21.48 -3.61 1.45
N PRO A 417 -20.88 -4.16 2.52
CA PRO A 417 -19.48 -4.01 2.95
C PRO A 417 -18.46 -4.56 1.94
N PRO A 418 -17.22 -4.03 1.93
CA PRO A 418 -16.13 -4.63 1.17
C PRO A 418 -16.01 -6.12 1.48
N ALA A 419 -15.81 -6.93 0.44
CA ALA A 419 -15.63 -8.37 0.59
C ALA A 419 -14.54 -8.71 1.63
N ASP A 420 -14.79 -9.78 2.40
CA ASP A 420 -13.78 -10.30 3.32
C ASP A 420 -12.72 -11.03 2.50
N ILE A 421 -11.44 -10.76 2.80
CA ILE A 421 -10.30 -11.27 2.04
C ILE A 421 -9.34 -11.91 3.02
N SER A 422 -9.18 -13.22 2.88
CA SER A 422 -8.18 -13.98 3.59
C SER A 422 -7.22 -14.62 2.60
N SER A 423 -5.94 -14.63 2.93
CA SER A 423 -4.95 -15.40 2.17
C SER A 423 -4.25 -16.33 3.13
N GLN A 424 -4.62 -17.60 3.12
CA GLN A 424 -3.81 -18.61 3.78
C GLN A 424 -2.76 -19.09 2.76
N PRO A 425 -1.49 -19.27 3.16
CA PRO A 425 -0.54 -20.01 2.34
C PRO A 425 -1.05 -21.45 2.24
N ALA A 426 -1.71 -21.77 1.14
CA ALA A 426 -2.12 -23.13 0.84
C ALA A 426 -0.92 -23.80 0.14
N SER A 427 -0.32 -24.79 0.81
CA SER A 427 0.68 -25.68 0.21
C SER A 427 0.03 -27.04 0.08
N ALA A 428 -0.05 -27.55 -1.15
CA ALA A 428 -0.40 -28.92 -1.44
C ALA A 428 0.75 -29.52 -2.26
N ASP A 429 1.22 -30.70 -1.88
CA ASP A 429 2.15 -31.51 -2.68
C ASP A 429 3.42 -30.78 -3.18
N ALA A 430 4.07 -30.00 -2.32
CA ALA A 430 5.30 -29.22 -2.61
C ALA A 430 5.18 -28.11 -3.67
N VAL A 431 3.97 -27.84 -4.18
CA VAL A 431 3.66 -26.73 -5.08
C VAL A 431 3.37 -25.47 -4.26
N HIS A 432 4.12 -24.40 -4.53
CA HIS A 432 4.05 -23.14 -3.79
C HIS A 432 3.10 -22.13 -4.46
N THR A 433 1.81 -22.45 -4.48
CA THR A 433 0.77 -21.55 -5.03
C THR A 433 -0.09 -21.00 -3.90
N ARG A 434 -0.04 -19.68 -3.69
CA ARG A 434 -0.94 -19.04 -2.71
C ARG A 434 -2.32 -18.85 -3.34
N ILE A 435 -3.28 -19.67 -2.92
CA ILE A 435 -4.70 -19.48 -3.21
C ILE A 435 -5.31 -18.63 -2.09
N GLY A 436 -5.81 -17.45 -2.43
CA GLY A 436 -6.58 -16.61 -1.52
C GLY A 436 -8.06 -16.93 -1.58
N SER A 437 -8.79 -16.54 -0.53
CA SER A 437 -10.25 -16.59 -0.43
C SER A 437 -10.81 -15.16 -0.38
N ILE A 438 -11.94 -14.96 -1.06
CA ILE A 438 -12.71 -13.73 -1.01
C ILE A 438 -14.19 -14.06 -1.02
N ALA A 439 -14.97 -13.43 -0.15
CA ALA A 439 -16.42 -13.64 -0.09
C ALA A 439 -17.15 -12.34 0.25
N ASN A 440 -18.37 -12.17 -0.27
CA ASN A 440 -19.24 -11.10 0.23
C ASN A 440 -19.88 -11.51 1.56
N THR A 441 -20.46 -10.52 2.23
CA THR A 441 -21.13 -10.71 3.52
C THR A 441 -22.63 -10.62 3.36
N VAL A 442 -23.39 -11.12 4.34
CA VAL A 442 -24.86 -11.00 4.37
C VAL A 442 -25.31 -9.53 4.29
N ASP A 443 -24.53 -8.62 4.87
CA ASP A 443 -24.80 -7.17 4.80
C ASP A 443 -24.64 -6.58 3.39
N ALA A 444 -23.97 -7.30 2.49
CA ALA A 444 -23.83 -6.88 1.08
C ALA A 444 -25.09 -7.19 0.25
N VAL A 445 -25.99 -8.04 0.75
CA VAL A 445 -27.26 -8.38 0.10
C VAL A 445 -28.27 -7.27 0.39
N ARG A 446 -28.56 -6.43 -0.60
CA ARG A 446 -29.49 -5.29 -0.46
C ARG A 446 -30.87 -5.60 -1.06
N THR A 447 -30.89 -6.45 -2.07
CA THR A 447 -32.08 -6.83 -2.84
C THR A 447 -32.19 -8.35 -2.93
N ALA A 448 -33.37 -8.85 -3.31
CA ALA A 448 -33.59 -10.29 -3.51
C ALA A 448 -32.77 -10.87 -4.68
N ASP A 449 -32.28 -10.02 -5.57
CA ASP A 449 -31.45 -10.39 -6.71
C ASP A 449 -29.94 -10.47 -6.35
N ASP A 450 -29.55 -9.95 -5.17
CA ASP A 450 -28.16 -10.01 -4.72
C ASP A 450 -27.84 -11.40 -4.16
N SER A 451 -26.83 -12.06 -4.75
CA SER A 451 -26.38 -13.38 -4.31
C SER A 451 -25.26 -13.30 -3.28
N LEU A 452 -25.27 -14.22 -2.32
CA LEU A 452 -24.10 -14.53 -1.53
C LEU A 452 -23.13 -15.38 -2.36
N TRP A 453 -21.86 -15.00 -2.37
CA TRP A 453 -20.85 -15.66 -3.17
C TRP A 453 -19.55 -15.80 -2.39
N THR A 454 -18.83 -16.88 -2.70
CA THR A 454 -17.47 -17.13 -2.24
C THR A 454 -16.59 -17.39 -3.45
N ALA A 455 -15.33 -17.02 -3.35
CA ALA A 455 -14.40 -17.10 -4.44
C ALA A 455 -12.99 -17.45 -3.96
N ARG A 456 -12.23 -18.05 -4.88
CA ARG A 456 -10.81 -18.33 -4.75
C ARG A 456 -10.04 -17.54 -5.78
N PHE A 457 -8.92 -16.97 -5.39
CA PHE A 457 -8.10 -16.20 -6.32
C PHE A 457 -6.63 -16.57 -6.25
N TRP A 458 -5.98 -16.54 -7.40
CA TRP A 458 -4.55 -16.71 -7.55
C TRP A 458 -4.06 -15.92 -8.77
N ALA A 459 -2.75 -15.88 -8.97
CA ALA A 459 -2.15 -15.31 -10.16
C ALA A 459 -1.09 -16.27 -10.71
N TRP A 460 -0.89 -16.25 -12.02
CA TRP A 460 0.15 -17.01 -12.73
C TRP A 460 0.63 -16.22 -13.95
N GLU A 461 1.67 -16.74 -14.62
CA GLU A 461 2.14 -16.24 -15.91
C GLU A 461 1.86 -17.26 -17.02
N VAL A 462 1.47 -16.78 -18.19
CA VAL A 462 1.21 -17.60 -19.38
C VAL A 462 2.12 -17.14 -20.49
N GLN A 463 2.81 -18.08 -21.14
CA GLN A 463 3.64 -17.79 -22.30
C GLN A 463 2.76 -17.74 -23.56
N THR A 464 2.71 -16.58 -24.23
CA THR A 464 1.98 -16.42 -25.49
C THR A 464 2.96 -16.15 -26.64
N PRO A 465 2.55 -16.34 -27.92
CA PRO A 465 3.37 -15.96 -29.07
C PRO A 465 3.81 -14.49 -29.07
N HIS A 466 3.08 -13.63 -28.35
CA HIS A 466 3.37 -12.20 -28.20
C HIS A 466 4.14 -11.86 -26.91
N GLY A 467 4.74 -12.86 -26.25
CA GLY A 467 5.48 -12.72 -25.00
C GLY A 467 4.70 -13.18 -23.76
N PRO A 468 5.32 -13.10 -22.57
CA PRO A 468 4.68 -13.50 -21.32
C PRO A 468 3.51 -12.56 -20.99
N ARG A 469 2.41 -13.15 -20.52
CA ARG A 469 1.23 -12.44 -20.02
C ARG A 469 0.98 -12.84 -18.58
N SER A 470 0.78 -11.87 -17.72
CA SER A 470 0.35 -12.16 -16.35
C SER A 470 -1.17 -12.29 -16.33
N GLN A 471 -1.69 -13.27 -15.59
CA GLN A 471 -3.12 -13.44 -15.36
C GLN A 471 -3.45 -13.45 -13.88
N ALA A 472 -4.54 -12.78 -13.51
CA ALA A 472 -5.19 -12.94 -12.22
C ALA A 472 -6.49 -13.73 -12.43
N VAL A 473 -6.66 -14.82 -11.69
CA VAL A 473 -7.78 -15.74 -11.85
C VAL A 473 -8.62 -15.72 -10.58
N TYR A 474 -9.94 -15.60 -10.75
CA TYR A 474 -10.93 -15.66 -9.69
C TYR A 474 -11.93 -16.77 -10.02
N LEU A 475 -12.00 -17.80 -9.19
CA LEU A 475 -12.97 -18.88 -9.27
C LEU A 475 -14.09 -18.60 -8.26
N LEU A 476 -15.30 -18.31 -8.74
CA LEU A 476 -16.44 -17.90 -7.94
C LEU A 476 -17.56 -18.94 -7.95
N ALA A 477 -18.30 -19.01 -6.84
CA ALA A 477 -19.51 -19.79 -6.72
C ALA A 477 -20.54 -19.07 -5.86
N ASN A 478 -21.81 -19.34 -6.13
CA ASN A 478 -22.90 -18.93 -5.26
C ASN A 478 -22.86 -19.77 -3.97
N GLN A 479 -23.07 -19.15 -2.82
CA GLN A 479 -23.17 -19.86 -1.54
C GLN A 479 -24.48 -20.63 -1.41
N ASP A 480 -25.53 -20.22 -2.12
CA ASP A 480 -26.74 -21.02 -2.31
C ASP A 480 -26.53 -22.00 -3.48
N PRO A 481 -26.40 -23.32 -3.23
CA PRO A 481 -26.16 -24.31 -4.27
C PRO A 481 -27.33 -24.45 -5.27
N ARG A 482 -28.50 -23.86 -4.96
CA ARG A 482 -29.66 -23.84 -5.86
C ARG A 482 -29.65 -22.67 -6.83
N ALA A 483 -28.93 -21.60 -6.51
CA ALA A 483 -28.80 -20.43 -7.35
C ALA A 483 -27.61 -20.60 -8.31
N ALA A 484 -27.89 -20.52 -9.61
CA ALA A 484 -26.86 -20.72 -10.63
C ALA A 484 -26.01 -19.47 -10.87
N ASP A 485 -26.56 -18.27 -10.66
CA ASP A 485 -25.93 -17.01 -11.06
C ASP A 485 -25.10 -16.40 -9.92
N VAL A 486 -24.01 -15.75 -10.31
CA VAL A 486 -23.08 -15.03 -9.42
C VAL A 486 -22.82 -13.64 -10.00
N VAL A 487 -22.58 -12.66 -9.13
CA VAL A 487 -22.25 -11.28 -9.48
C VAL A 487 -21.26 -11.20 -10.65
N GLU A 488 -21.55 -10.34 -11.63
CA GLU A 488 -20.64 -10.08 -12.76
C GLU A 488 -19.53 -9.10 -12.37
N PRO A 489 -18.30 -9.27 -12.89
CA PRO A 489 -17.23 -8.33 -12.65
C PRO A 489 -17.54 -7.01 -13.34
N GLN A 490 -17.36 -5.91 -12.62
CA GLN A 490 -17.54 -4.57 -13.13
C GLN A 490 -16.22 -3.78 -13.09
N PRO A 491 -16.02 -2.83 -14.02
CA PRO A 491 -14.85 -1.97 -13.97
C PRO A 491 -14.93 -1.05 -12.73
N PRO A 492 -13.79 -0.77 -12.08
CA PRO A 492 -13.68 0.23 -11.03
C PRO A 492 -14.32 1.57 -11.44
N SER A 493 -15.10 2.16 -10.54
CA SER A 493 -15.69 3.48 -10.71
C SER A 493 -15.46 4.34 -9.46
N TYR A 494 -15.59 5.66 -9.59
CA TYR A 494 -15.41 6.55 -8.43
C TYR A 494 -16.44 6.26 -7.32
N SER A 495 -17.68 5.90 -7.68
CA SER A 495 -18.71 5.56 -6.70
C SER A 495 -18.31 4.31 -5.91
N THR A 496 -17.92 3.25 -6.59
CA THR A 496 -17.68 1.92 -6.00
C THR A 496 -16.33 1.80 -5.30
N THR A 497 -15.34 2.58 -5.75
CA THR A 497 -13.96 2.49 -5.23
C THR A 497 -13.55 3.63 -4.33
N VAL A 498 -14.33 4.72 -4.25
CA VAL A 498 -14.02 5.86 -3.37
C VAL A 498 -15.19 6.17 -2.46
N VAL A 499 -16.36 6.49 -3.03
CA VAL A 499 -17.51 7.00 -2.25
C VAL A 499 -18.08 5.93 -1.33
N GLU A 500 -18.43 4.77 -1.86
CA GLU A 500 -19.08 3.68 -1.12
C GLU A 500 -18.20 3.12 0.02
N PRO A 501 -16.89 2.86 -0.18
CA PRO A 501 -16.02 2.44 0.92
C PRO A 501 -15.92 3.50 2.02
N ILE A 502 -15.82 4.79 1.67
CA ILE A 502 -15.79 5.89 2.65
C ILE A 502 -17.11 5.98 3.40
N GLU A 503 -18.24 5.88 2.69
CA GLU A 503 -19.57 5.90 3.30
C GLU A 503 -19.75 4.75 4.29
N TRP A 504 -19.34 3.53 3.91
CA TRP A 504 -19.38 2.37 4.78
C TRP A 504 -18.50 2.55 6.03
N LEU A 505 -17.29 3.10 5.86
CA LEU A 505 -16.39 3.41 6.97
C LEU A 505 -17.00 4.44 7.93
N ILE A 506 -17.65 5.48 7.41
CA ILE A 506 -18.31 6.53 8.22
C ILE A 506 -19.50 5.98 8.99
N ARG A 507 -20.27 5.06 8.38
CA ARG A 507 -21.40 4.38 9.06
C ARG A 507 -20.94 3.44 10.18
N GLY A 508 -19.63 3.26 10.37
CA GLY A 508 -19.06 2.48 11.46
C GLY A 508 -19.09 0.98 11.23
N GLY A 509 -19.16 0.55 9.95
CA GLY A 509 -19.36 -0.85 9.53
C GLY A 509 -18.80 -1.89 10.51
N ASP A 510 -19.72 -2.64 11.12
CA ASP A 510 -19.41 -3.64 12.14
C ASP A 510 -18.75 -4.88 11.54
N ARG A 511 -18.06 -5.64 12.41
CA ARG A 511 -17.43 -6.92 12.07
C ARG A 511 -18.27 -8.07 12.63
N ARG A 512 -18.44 -9.09 11.77
CA ARG A 512 -18.93 -10.46 11.98
C ARG A 512 -20.44 -10.64 12.16
N PRO A 513 -21.04 -11.49 11.31
CA PRO A 513 -21.77 -12.64 11.82
C PRO A 513 -20.77 -13.68 12.33
N ALA A 514 -20.94 -14.09 13.59
CA ALA A 514 -20.46 -15.37 14.07
C ALA A 514 -21.23 -16.50 13.35
N ASP A 515 -20.56 -17.63 13.11
CA ASP A 515 -21.10 -18.88 12.54
C ASP A 515 -21.88 -18.75 11.22
N GLN A 516 -21.15 -18.81 10.10
CA GLN A 516 -21.72 -19.26 8.83
C GLN A 516 -21.74 -20.79 8.86
N GLY A 517 -22.94 -21.38 8.85
CA GLY A 517 -23.14 -22.82 9.10
C GLY A 517 -22.56 -23.76 8.04
N SER A 518 -22.67 -25.07 8.33
CA SER A 518 -22.02 -26.20 7.61
C SER A 518 -22.21 -26.27 6.09
N ALA A 519 -23.20 -25.60 5.50
CA ALA A 519 -23.41 -25.56 4.06
C ALA A 519 -22.42 -24.64 3.35
N VAL A 520 -22.02 -23.52 3.98
CA VAL A 520 -21.00 -22.61 3.45
C VAL A 520 -19.65 -23.33 3.41
N ASP A 521 -19.33 -24.10 4.45
CA ASP A 521 -18.10 -24.90 4.53
C ASP A 521 -18.00 -25.95 3.41
N ALA A 522 -19.13 -26.53 2.97
CA ALA A 522 -19.16 -27.54 1.92
C ALA A 522 -18.85 -26.93 0.53
N VAL A 523 -19.49 -25.81 0.18
CA VAL A 523 -19.21 -25.07 -1.07
C VAL A 523 -17.77 -24.57 -1.06
N ASP A 524 -17.31 -24.03 0.07
CA ASP A 524 -15.98 -23.47 0.24
C ASP A 524 -14.86 -24.53 0.08
N THR A 525 -15.08 -25.72 0.64
CA THR A 525 -14.19 -26.89 0.48
C THR A 525 -14.17 -27.38 -0.97
N ALA A 526 -15.34 -27.53 -1.61
CA ALA A 526 -15.45 -27.97 -2.99
C ALA A 526 -14.79 -26.98 -3.97
N LEU A 527 -14.99 -25.68 -3.75
CA LEU A 527 -14.39 -24.61 -4.55
C LEU A 527 -12.87 -24.59 -4.40
N THR A 528 -12.36 -24.84 -3.19
CA THR A 528 -10.91 -24.97 -2.95
C THR A 528 -10.33 -26.19 -3.67
N GLY A 529 -11.03 -27.33 -3.64
CA GLY A 529 -10.65 -28.53 -4.38
C GLY A 529 -10.61 -28.29 -5.90
N LEU A 530 -11.61 -27.59 -6.45
CA LEU A 530 -11.65 -27.21 -7.85
C LEU A 530 -10.52 -26.23 -8.22
N ALA A 531 -10.22 -25.24 -7.37
CA ALA A 531 -9.11 -24.33 -7.60
C ALA A 531 -7.77 -25.08 -7.72
N TRP A 532 -7.52 -26.05 -6.83
CA TRP A 532 -6.32 -26.89 -6.90
C TRP A 532 -6.31 -27.84 -8.10
N GLN A 533 -7.47 -28.31 -8.56
CA GLN A 533 -7.56 -29.06 -9.80
C GLN A 533 -7.15 -28.20 -10.98
N ILE A 534 -7.67 -26.97 -11.08
CA ILE A 534 -7.34 -26.03 -12.15
C ILE A 534 -5.85 -25.67 -12.15
N VAL A 535 -5.29 -25.37 -10.97
CA VAL A 535 -3.85 -25.07 -10.85
C VAL A 535 -3.01 -26.25 -11.35
N ARG A 536 -3.28 -27.47 -10.88
CA ARG A 536 -2.51 -28.67 -11.27
C ARG A 536 -2.65 -29.02 -12.75
N SER A 537 -3.84 -28.88 -13.33
CA SER A 537 -4.04 -29.17 -14.76
C SER A 537 -3.35 -28.13 -15.64
N SER A 538 -3.29 -26.87 -15.18
CA SER A 538 -2.70 -25.76 -15.93
C SER A 538 -1.18 -25.66 -15.83
N GLU A 539 -0.57 -26.30 -14.84
CA GLU A 539 0.87 -26.20 -14.60
C GLU A 539 1.65 -26.83 -15.73
N SER A 540 2.47 -26.03 -16.41
CA SER A 540 3.42 -26.57 -17.37
C SER A 540 4.42 -27.43 -16.59
N THR A 541 4.42 -28.75 -16.80
CA THR A 541 5.53 -29.58 -16.32
C THR A 541 6.81 -29.01 -16.93
N PRO A 542 7.81 -28.59 -16.13
CA PRO A 542 9.09 -28.16 -16.69
C PRO A 542 9.64 -29.36 -17.48
N ARG A 543 9.63 -29.25 -18.81
CA ARG A 543 10.22 -30.25 -19.71
C ARG A 543 11.72 -30.07 -19.80
#